data_AF-A0A832BC36-F1
#
_entry.id   AF-A0A832BC36-F1
#
_cell.length_a   1.000
_cell.length_b   1.000
_cell.length_c   1.000
_cell.angle_alpha   90.00
_cell.angle_beta   90.00
_cell.angle_gamma   90.00
#
_symmetry.space_group_name_H-M   'P 1'
#
loop_
_entity.id
_entity.type
_entity.pdbx_description
1 polymer ?
#
loop_
_entity_poly.entity_id
_entity_poly.type
_entity_poly.pdbx_seq_one_letter_code
_entity_poly.pdbx_strand_id
1 'polypeptide(L)'
;MIKLVAFDWNGTLLPDSKPAWECDNIIFKRYGRKPISYKRFQETFDIPISKYWAANGLDEKVFSEHHKEIHDEFFRIYSAKVAKSRTRAGAKEVLKW
;
A
#
# COMPACT_ATOMS: atom_id res chain seq x y z
N MET A 1 27.62 -11.33 16.69
CA MET A 1 27.82 -11.26 15.22
C MET A 1 26.47 -11.50 14.56
N ILE A 2 25.99 -10.57 13.72
CA ILE A 2 24.71 -10.72 13.02
C ILE A 2 24.91 -11.69 11.85
N LYS A 3 24.01 -12.67 11.71
CA LYS A 3 24.08 -13.73 10.67
C LYS A 3 22.94 -13.67 9.66
N LEU A 4 21.90 -12.88 9.92
CA LEU A 4 20.72 -12.75 9.08
C LEU A 4 20.22 -11.30 9.14
N VAL A 5 19.91 -10.75 7.98
CA VAL A 5 19.19 -9.49 7.81
C VAL A 5 17.97 -9.77 6.95
N ALA A 6 16.79 -9.44 7.45
CA ALA A 6 15.54 -9.53 6.70
C ALA A 6 15.10 -8.14 6.27
N PHE A 7 14.72 -7.99 5.00
CA PHE A 7 14.22 -6.75 4.44
C PHE A 7 12.73 -6.89 4.14
N ASP A 8 11.97 -5.86 4.51
CA ASP A 8 10.64 -5.68 3.95
C ASP A 8 10.73 -5.14 2.50
N TRP A 9 9.65 -5.26 1.76
CA TRP A 9 9.51 -4.70 0.42
C TRP A 9 9.05 -3.25 0.48
N ASN A 10 7.81 -3.05 0.94
CA ASN A 10 7.10 -1.78 0.89
C ASN A 10 7.77 -0.76 1.80
N GLY A 11 7.99 0.45 1.29
CA GLY A 11 8.70 1.50 2.02
C GLY A 11 10.18 1.23 2.33
N THR A 12 10.69 0.00 2.17
CA THR A 12 12.07 -0.42 2.50
C THR A 12 12.93 -0.60 1.24
N LEU A 13 12.66 -1.62 0.41
CA LEU A 13 13.36 -1.80 -0.87
C LEU A 13 12.66 -1.06 -2.01
N LEU A 14 11.34 -0.88 -1.90
CA LEU A 14 10.49 -0.24 -2.89
C LEU A 14 9.93 1.08 -2.36
N PRO A 15 10.02 2.19 -3.11
CA PRO A 15 9.38 3.46 -2.78
C PRO A 15 7.95 3.50 -3.35
N ASP A 16 7.07 2.61 -2.87
CA ASP A 16 5.76 2.29 -3.46
C ASP A 16 4.56 3.04 -2.84
N SER A 17 4.80 3.84 -1.80
CA SER A 17 3.77 4.66 -1.14
C SER A 17 2.87 5.48 -2.07
N LYS A 18 3.42 6.09 -3.14
CA LYS A 18 2.62 6.81 -4.13
C LYS A 18 1.73 5.88 -4.96
N PRO A 19 2.26 4.81 -5.60
CA PRO A 19 1.44 3.77 -6.21
C PRO A 19 0.33 3.23 -5.30
N ALA A 20 0.62 2.95 -4.03
CA ALA A 20 -0.36 2.45 -3.07
C ALA A 20 -1.49 3.47 -2.85
N TRP A 21 -1.16 4.72 -2.55
CA TRP A 21 -2.14 5.81 -2.38
C TRP A 21 -3.02 6.02 -3.63
N GLU A 22 -2.44 5.94 -4.83
CA GLU A 22 -3.21 6.03 -6.08
C GLU A 22 -4.20 4.88 -6.23
N CYS A 23 -3.85 3.66 -5.80
CA CYS A 23 -4.75 2.51 -5.81
C CYS A 23 -5.87 2.68 -4.77
N ASP A 24 -5.53 3.13 -3.57
CA ASP A 24 -6.50 3.35 -2.50
C ASP A 24 -7.58 4.36 -2.92
N ASN A 25 -7.18 5.45 -3.58
CA ASN A 25 -8.13 6.43 -4.08
C ASN A 25 -9.07 5.91 -5.17
N ILE A 26 -8.64 4.92 -5.96
CA ILE A 26 -9.52 4.23 -6.91
C ILE A 26 -10.55 3.38 -6.16
N ILE A 27 -10.10 2.65 -5.14
CA ILE A 27 -10.96 1.82 -4.30
C ILE A 27 -11.97 2.69 -3.53
N PHE A 28 -11.52 3.77 -2.89
CA PHE A 28 -12.42 4.71 -2.22
C PHE A 28 -13.52 5.20 -3.15
N LYS A 29 -13.18 5.61 -4.37
CA LYS A 29 -14.16 6.07 -5.35
C LYS A 29 -15.17 4.96 -5.72
N ARG A 30 -14.72 3.72 -5.87
CA ARG A 30 -15.59 2.55 -6.15
C ARG A 30 -16.62 2.32 -5.05
N TYR A 31 -16.25 2.52 -3.79
CA TYR A 31 -17.13 2.36 -2.63
C TYR A 31 -17.78 3.67 -2.16
N GLY A 32 -17.91 4.67 -3.05
CA GLY A 32 -18.63 5.91 -2.78
C GLY A 32 -17.94 6.87 -1.81
N ARG A 33 -16.63 6.70 -1.57
CA ARG A 33 -15.82 7.56 -0.71
C ARG A 33 -15.01 8.56 -1.53
N LYS A 34 -14.72 9.72 -0.92
CA LYS A 34 -13.89 10.75 -1.55
C LYS A 34 -12.42 10.30 -1.54
N PRO A 35 -11.64 10.61 -2.61
CA PRO A 35 -10.20 10.44 -2.57
C PRO A 35 -9.57 11.20 -1.40
N ILE A 36 -8.59 10.59 -0.75
CA ILE A 36 -7.81 11.22 0.31
C ILE A 36 -6.54 11.86 -0.26
N SER A 37 -6.02 12.88 0.46
CA SER A 37 -4.73 13.47 0.11
C SER A 37 -3.58 12.50 0.44
N TYR A 38 -2.44 12.68 -0.22
CA TYR A 38 -1.25 11.88 0.08
C TYR A 38 -0.77 12.07 1.53
N LYS A 39 -0.91 13.30 2.06
CA LYS A 39 -0.63 13.59 3.47
C LYS A 39 -1.54 12.78 4.41
N ARG A 40 -2.85 12.75 4.12
CA ARG A 40 -3.81 11.96 4.91
C ARG A 40 -3.49 10.47 4.86
N PHE A 41 -3.12 9.95 3.70
CA PHE A 41 -2.65 8.57 3.54
C PHE A 41 -1.47 8.29 4.48
N GLN A 42 -0.44 9.13 4.48
CA GLN A 42 0.73 8.96 5.35
C GLN A 42 0.38 9.04 6.85
N GLU A 43 -0.56 9.90 7.23
CA GLU A 43 -0.99 10.10 8.63
C GLU A 43 -1.89 8.99 9.17
N THR A 44 -2.55 8.23 8.29
CA THR A 44 -3.56 7.23 8.68
C THR A 44 -3.23 5.81 8.30
N PHE A 45 -2.17 5.59 7.52
CA PHE A 45 -1.73 4.25 7.17
C PHE A 45 -1.37 3.47 8.44
N ASP A 46 -2.05 2.35 8.63
CA ASP A 46 -1.89 1.50 9.81
C ASP A 46 -2.14 0.03 9.42
N ILE A 47 -1.50 -0.88 10.16
CA ILE A 47 -1.61 -2.32 10.00
C ILE A 47 -2.21 -2.91 11.30
N PRO A 48 -3.25 -3.77 11.22
CA PRO A 48 -3.86 -4.34 10.02
C PRO A 48 -4.57 -3.30 9.15
N ILE A 49 -4.54 -3.50 7.83
CA ILE A 49 -5.01 -2.53 6.83
C ILE A 49 -6.50 -2.15 7.02
N SER A 50 -7.29 -2.97 7.71
CA SER A 50 -8.66 -2.64 8.11
C SER A 50 -8.75 -1.35 8.92
N LYS A 51 -7.77 -1.07 9.78
CA LYS A 51 -7.70 0.19 10.56
C LYS A 51 -7.52 1.40 9.67
N TYR A 52 -6.67 1.29 8.65
CA TYR A 52 -6.48 2.34 7.65
C TYR A 52 -7.78 2.62 6.88
N TRP A 53 -8.48 1.57 6.44
CA TRP A 53 -9.76 1.68 5.74
C TRP A 53 -10.82 2.36 6.61
N ALA A 54 -10.96 1.94 7.87
CA ALA A 54 -11.88 2.53 8.84
C ALA A 54 -11.56 4.01 9.12
N ALA A 55 -10.28 4.36 9.33
CA ALA A 55 -9.83 5.74 9.57
C ALA A 55 -10.09 6.70 8.40
N ASN A 56 -10.32 6.15 7.20
CA ASN A 56 -10.62 6.90 5.98
C ASN A 56 -12.07 6.71 5.49
N GLY A 57 -12.93 6.18 6.37
CA GLY A 57 -14.38 6.16 6.17
C GLY A 57 -14.89 5.00 5.32
N LEU A 58 -14.07 3.98 5.04
CA LEU A 58 -14.57 2.70 4.55
C LEU A 58 -15.07 1.89 5.75
N ASP A 59 -16.36 1.59 5.77
CA ASP A 59 -17.01 0.89 6.88
C ASP A 59 -16.39 -0.50 7.09
N GLU A 60 -16.20 -0.91 8.33
CA GLU A 60 -15.58 -2.20 8.68
C GLU A 60 -16.40 -3.39 8.15
N LYS A 61 -17.73 -3.26 8.09
CA LYS A 61 -18.61 -4.25 7.48
C LYS A 61 -18.39 -4.34 5.98
N VAL A 62 -18.30 -3.20 5.28
CA VAL A 62 -18.00 -3.16 3.84
C VAL A 62 -16.65 -3.79 3.56
N PHE A 63 -15.63 -3.48 4.38
CA PHE A 63 -14.34 -4.11 4.25
C PHE A 63 -14.42 -5.62 4.48
N SER A 64 -15.12 -6.08 5.52
CA SER A 64 -15.28 -7.51 5.81
C SER A 64 -16.02 -8.28 4.72
N GLU A 65 -17.02 -7.67 4.08
CA GLU A 65 -17.80 -8.32 3.01
C GLU A 65 -17.06 -8.35 1.67
N HIS A 66 -16.22 -7.35 1.41
CA HIS A 66 -15.56 -7.17 0.12
C HIS A 66 -14.03 -7.29 0.15
N HIS A 67 -13.43 -7.75 1.26
CA HIS A 67 -11.98 -7.71 1.45
C HIS A 67 -11.21 -8.40 0.30
N LYS A 68 -11.75 -9.50 -0.24
CA LYS A 68 -11.15 -10.23 -1.35
C LYS A 68 -11.21 -9.42 -2.66
N GLU A 69 -12.35 -8.81 -2.96
CA GLU A 69 -12.52 -7.97 -4.15
C GLU A 69 -11.62 -6.73 -4.09
N ILE A 70 -11.57 -6.10 -2.91
CA ILE A 70 -10.67 -4.97 -2.62
C ILE A 70 -9.22 -5.39 -2.82
N HIS A 71 -8.82 -6.55 -2.28
CA HIS A 71 -7.47 -7.08 -2.44
C HIS A 71 -7.11 -7.36 -3.90
N ASP A 72 -7.96 -8.08 -4.62
CA ASP A 72 -7.71 -8.47 -6.02
C ASP A 72 -7.62 -7.22 -6.92
N GLU A 73 -8.50 -6.24 -6.72
CA GLU A 73 -8.45 -4.98 -7.45
C GLU A 73 -7.22 -4.15 -7.10
N PHE A 74 -6.94 -3.98 -5.80
CA PHE A 74 -5.74 -3.29 -5.34
C PHE A 74 -4.51 -3.90 -6.00
N PHE A 75 -4.34 -5.21 -5.90
CA PHE A 75 -3.14 -5.91 -6.36
C PHE A 75 -2.99 -5.83 -7.88
N ARG A 76 -4.09 -5.92 -8.64
CA ARG A 76 -4.07 -5.75 -10.10
C ARG A 76 -3.54 -4.38 -10.52
N ILE A 77 -4.02 -3.31 -9.86
CA ILE A 77 -3.63 -1.93 -10.20
C ILE A 77 -2.23 -1.63 -9.67
N TYR A 78 -1.96 -2.02 -8.42
CA TYR A 78 -0.69 -1.82 -7.74
C TYR A 78 0.46 -2.50 -8.48
N SER A 79 0.30 -3.76 -8.88
CA SER A 79 1.35 -4.52 -9.58
C SER A 79 1.73 -3.85 -10.90
N ALA A 80 0.75 -3.35 -11.66
CA ALA A 80 1.00 -2.64 -12.92
C ALA A 80 1.76 -1.31 -12.71
N LYS A 81 1.53 -0.63 -11.58
CA LYS A 81 2.21 0.63 -11.22
C LYS A 81 3.62 0.37 -10.67
N VAL A 82 3.78 -0.60 -9.77
CA VAL A 82 5.05 -0.90 -9.12
C VAL A 82 6.04 -1.59 -10.04
N ALA A 83 5.58 -2.36 -11.04
CA ALA A 83 6.45 -2.91 -12.08
C ALA A 83 7.28 -1.83 -12.84
N LYS A 84 6.83 -0.57 -12.81
CA LYS A 84 7.52 0.57 -13.44
C LYS A 84 8.32 1.41 -12.43
N SER A 85 8.33 1.02 -11.16
CA SER A 85 9.01 1.77 -10.10
C SER A 85 10.48 1.40 -10.00
N ARG A 86 11.33 2.38 -9.72
CA ARG A 86 12.72 2.13 -9.32
C ARG A 86 12.76 1.53 -7.91
N THR A 87 13.83 0.82 -7.60
CA THR A 87 14.18 0.49 -6.20
C THR A 87 14.61 1.75 -5.44
N ARG A 88 14.61 1.71 -4.11
CA ARG A 88 15.25 2.77 -3.31
C ARG A 88 16.73 2.89 -3.66
N ALA A 89 17.28 4.09 -3.50
CA ALA A 89 18.70 4.33 -3.68
C ALA A 89 19.50 3.45 -2.70
N GLY A 90 20.56 2.79 -3.17
CA GLY A 90 21.36 1.89 -2.34
C GLY A 90 20.78 0.47 -2.19
N ALA A 91 19.51 0.23 -2.57
CA ALA A 91 18.88 -1.07 -2.34
C ALA A 91 19.59 -2.20 -3.08
N LYS A 92 20.03 -1.98 -4.33
CA LYS A 92 20.74 -3.00 -5.11
C LYS A 92 22.13 -3.25 -4.54
N GLU A 93 22.80 -2.20 -4.08
CA GLU A 93 24.14 -2.26 -3.50
C GLU A 93 24.14 -3.05 -2.19
N VAL A 94 23.16 -2.78 -1.32
CA VAL A 94 22.98 -3.52 -0.05
C VAL A 94 22.68 -5.00 -0.28
N LEU A 95 22.03 -5.35 -1.39
CA LEU A 95 21.66 -6.74 -1.71
C LEU A 95 22.74 -7.52 -2.47
N LYS A 96 23.85 -6.89 -2.89
CA LYS A 96 25.00 -7.55 -3.57
C LYS A 96 25.92 -8.34 -2.61
N TRP A 97 25.44 -8.65 -1.42
CA TRP A 97 26.19 -9.36 -0.37
C TRP A 97 26.83 -10.66 -0.86
#